data_AF-A0A4R0XKT2-F1
#
_entry.id   AF-A0A4R0XKT2-F1
#
_cell.length_a   1.000
_cell.length_b   1.000
_cell.length_c   1.000
_cell.angle_alpha   90.00
_cell.angle_beta   90.00
_cell.angle_gamma   90.00
#
_symmetry.space_group_name_H-M   'P 1'
#
loop_
_entity.id
_entity.type
_entity.pdbx_description
1 polymer ?
#
loop_
_entity_poly.entity_id
_entity_poly.type
_entity_poly.pdbx_seq_one_letter_code
_entity_poly.pdbx_strand_id
1 'polypeptide(L)'
;MNETELKQMPHDAKVVWIIAQVILVLALIIAVTFILMWIYNSKIKKGNSKDFTGKSLTKHIFDKREVEVNYKESYLYVKFWNYYKKKKIHKLRPWTASKKSIWTLMDASQQAYVTTVIERNEKKQLWGIFWAPLITVIVGYVLCGVFLVVDTQTLKNFETLKGVNWTWMGLAIASVIFSHSIADFIRIVTVWRKVMPLLKETGLTDKELKTINAIFFLRSLLSIISYFLTVKKIFVKLSLKFYNWIIHI
;
A
#
# COMPACT_ATOMS: atom_id res chain seq x y z
N MET A 1 22.49 -18.76 7.68
CA MET A 1 22.13 -20.18 7.49
C MET A 1 23.36 -20.83 6.93
N ASN A 2 23.98 -21.73 7.68
CA ASN A 2 25.19 -22.41 7.22
C ASN A 2 24.83 -23.52 6.22
N GLU A 3 25.77 -23.90 5.36
CA GLU A 3 25.54 -24.90 4.30
C GLU A 3 24.98 -26.23 4.82
N THR A 4 25.34 -26.59 6.05
CA THR A 4 24.90 -27.81 6.74
C THR A 4 23.39 -27.82 7.01
N GLU A 5 22.82 -26.68 7.40
CA GLU A 5 21.37 -26.53 7.67
C GLU A 5 20.56 -26.58 6.36
N LEU A 6 21.12 -26.02 5.28
CA LEU A 6 20.49 -26.02 3.96
C LEU A 6 20.53 -27.40 3.30
N LYS A 7 21.50 -28.27 3.64
CA LYS A 7 21.56 -29.66 3.16
C LYS A 7 20.52 -30.56 3.82
N GLN A 8 20.19 -30.36 5.09
CA GLN A 8 19.24 -31.19 5.85
C GLN A 8 17.76 -30.87 5.63
N MET A 9 17.41 -29.74 5.01
CA MET A 9 16.01 -29.40 4.74
C MET A 9 15.35 -30.38 3.73
N PRO A 10 14.06 -30.71 3.90
CA PRO A 10 13.28 -31.39 2.86
C PRO A 10 13.34 -30.62 1.54
N HIS A 11 13.35 -31.33 0.40
CA HIS A 11 13.47 -30.71 -0.92
C HIS A 11 12.44 -29.58 -1.15
N ASP A 12 11.19 -29.80 -0.76
CA ASP A 12 10.10 -28.82 -0.91
C ASP A 12 10.32 -27.57 -0.06
N ALA A 13 10.89 -27.74 1.14
CA ALA A 13 11.22 -26.63 2.02
C ALA A 13 12.41 -25.80 1.48
N LYS A 14 13.38 -26.43 0.80
CA LYS A 14 14.47 -25.72 0.11
C LYS A 14 13.96 -24.89 -1.06
N VAL A 15 13.08 -25.46 -1.88
CA VAL A 15 12.46 -24.76 -3.02
C VAL A 15 11.70 -23.52 -2.56
N VAL A 16 10.86 -23.66 -1.52
CA VAL A 16 10.11 -22.55 -0.92
C VAL A 16 11.07 -21.47 -0.36
N TRP A 17 12.16 -21.88 0.28
CA TRP A 17 13.16 -20.96 0.83
C TRP A 17 13.91 -20.17 -0.27
N ILE A 18 14.30 -20.84 -1.36
CA ILE A 18 14.95 -20.21 -2.51
C ILE A 18 13.99 -19.22 -3.19
N ILE A 19 12.73 -19.60 -3.39
CA ILE A 19 11.71 -18.70 -3.95
C ILE A 19 11.53 -17.47 -3.05
N ALA A 20 11.49 -17.66 -1.73
CA ALA A 20 11.40 -16.56 -0.76
C ALA A 20 12.66 -15.67 -0.72
N GLN A 21 13.84 -16.19 -1.06
CA GLN A 21 15.08 -15.42 -1.22
C GLN A 21 15.02 -14.56 -2.49
N VAL A 22 14.63 -15.14 -3.63
CA VAL A 22 14.49 -14.42 -4.91
C VAL A 22 13.49 -13.27 -4.79
N ILE A 23 12.33 -13.52 -4.16
CA ILE A 23 11.32 -12.47 -3.91
C ILE A 23 11.88 -11.36 -3.02
N LEU A 24 12.71 -11.68 -2.02
CA LEU A 24 13.34 -10.69 -1.14
C LEU A 24 14.33 -9.80 -1.91
N VAL A 25 15.16 -10.40 -2.77
CA VAL A 25 16.13 -9.64 -3.57
C VAL A 25 15.38 -8.70 -4.53
N LEU A 26 14.34 -9.19 -5.21
CA LEU A 26 13.49 -8.36 -6.06
C LEU A 26 12.84 -7.22 -5.26
N ALA A 27 12.29 -7.53 -4.08
CA ALA A 27 11.71 -6.55 -3.17
C ALA A 27 12.71 -5.44 -2.76
N LEU A 28 13.95 -5.83 -2.45
CA LEU A 28 15.03 -4.90 -2.10
C LEU A 28 15.40 -4.01 -3.29
N ILE A 29 15.56 -4.59 -4.49
CA ILE A 29 15.83 -3.84 -5.71
C ILE A 29 14.72 -2.81 -5.94
N ILE A 30 13.46 -3.23 -5.85
CA ILE A 30 12.30 -2.36 -6.03
C ILE A 30 12.25 -1.26 -4.98
N ALA A 31 12.55 -1.57 -3.72
CA ALA A 31 12.60 -0.58 -2.64
C ALA A 31 13.73 0.43 -2.85
N VAL A 32 14.92 -0.01 -3.28
CA VAL A 32 16.05 0.86 -3.60
C VAL A 32 15.72 1.71 -4.83
N THR A 33 15.16 1.13 -5.90
CA THR A 33 14.67 1.87 -7.06
C THR A 33 13.61 2.90 -6.66
N PHE A 34 12.70 2.56 -5.74
CA PHE A 34 11.74 3.52 -5.20
C PHE A 34 12.40 4.63 -4.41
N ILE A 35 13.39 4.33 -3.57
CA ILE A 35 14.13 5.35 -2.82
C ILE A 35 14.91 6.24 -3.80
N LEU A 36 15.55 5.68 -4.82
CA LEU A 36 16.27 6.44 -5.85
C LEU A 36 15.33 7.29 -6.70
N MET A 37 14.20 6.74 -7.15
CA MET A 37 13.15 7.48 -7.85
C MET A 37 12.52 8.54 -6.94
N TRP A 38 12.35 8.24 -5.67
CA TRP A 38 11.86 9.18 -4.67
C TRP A 38 12.88 10.30 -4.53
N ILE A 39 14.14 10.04 -4.21
CA ILE A 39 15.19 11.07 -4.11
C ILE A 39 15.31 11.89 -5.40
N TYR A 40 15.35 11.25 -6.57
CA TYR A 40 15.49 11.92 -7.87
C TYR A 40 14.30 12.83 -8.19
N ASN A 41 13.07 12.34 -8.00
CA ASN A 41 11.86 13.08 -8.33
C ASN A 41 11.34 13.96 -7.16
N SER A 42 11.77 13.68 -5.93
CA SER A 42 11.56 14.41 -4.68
C SER A 42 12.72 15.37 -4.40
N LYS A 43 13.62 15.63 -5.35
CA LYS A 43 14.45 16.83 -5.32
C LYS A 43 13.51 18.04 -5.31
N ILE A 44 13.20 18.43 -4.08
CA ILE A 44 12.32 19.50 -3.61
C ILE A 44 12.83 20.89 -4.04
N LYS A 45 13.85 20.97 -4.89
CA LYS A 45 14.41 22.21 -5.41
C LYS A 45 14.40 22.18 -6.95
N LYS A 46 13.46 22.96 -7.51
CA LYS A 46 13.32 23.48 -8.89
C LYS A 46 12.79 22.51 -9.97
N GLY A 47 11.50 22.68 -10.32
CA GLY A 47 11.04 22.66 -11.72
C GLY A 47 10.96 21.32 -12.47
N ASN A 48 10.63 20.21 -11.81
CA ASN A 48 10.44 18.93 -12.53
C ASN A 48 9.14 18.86 -13.34
N SER A 49 8.16 19.71 -13.01
CA SER A 49 7.05 20.03 -13.90
C SER A 49 7.10 21.50 -14.27
N LYS A 50 6.93 21.82 -15.55
CA LYS A 50 7.04 23.20 -16.03
C LYS A 50 5.79 24.01 -15.71
N ASP A 51 4.61 23.38 -15.72
CA ASP A 51 3.36 24.13 -15.89
C ASP A 51 2.43 24.12 -14.67
N PHE A 52 2.45 23.06 -13.84
CA PHE A 52 1.49 22.93 -12.73
C PHE A 52 2.12 22.83 -11.35
N THR A 53 1.47 23.46 -10.37
CA THR A 53 1.60 23.14 -8.94
C THR A 53 0.49 22.15 -8.56
N GLY A 54 0.60 21.47 -7.41
CA GLY A 54 -0.48 20.60 -6.96
C GLY A 54 -1.80 21.35 -6.77
N LYS A 55 -1.76 22.62 -6.35
CA LYS A 55 -2.95 23.48 -6.25
C LYS A 55 -3.58 23.78 -7.61
N SER A 56 -2.78 24.18 -8.61
CA SER A 56 -3.33 24.50 -9.94
C SER A 56 -3.89 23.27 -10.62
N LEU A 57 -3.23 22.12 -10.50
CA LEU A 57 -3.71 20.84 -11.04
C LEU A 57 -5.03 20.40 -10.37
N THR A 58 -5.11 20.53 -9.04
CA THR A 58 -6.33 20.20 -8.29
C THR A 58 -7.50 21.07 -8.74
N LYS A 59 -7.28 22.38 -8.87
CA LYS A 59 -8.30 23.32 -9.35
C LYS A 59 -8.75 22.95 -10.76
N HIS A 60 -7.82 22.67 -11.67
CA HIS A 60 -8.15 22.25 -13.03
C HIS A 60 -9.01 20.98 -13.07
N ILE A 61 -8.68 19.96 -12.25
CA ILE A 61 -9.48 18.74 -12.15
C ILE A 61 -10.89 19.05 -11.63
N PHE A 62 -11.03 19.92 -10.63
CA PHE A 62 -12.32 20.30 -10.09
C PHE A 62 -13.15 21.11 -11.08
N ASP A 63 -12.57 22.09 -11.76
CA ASP A 63 -13.23 22.89 -12.78
C ASP A 63 -13.76 21.99 -13.91
N LYS A 64 -12.92 21.07 -14.41
CA LYS A 64 -13.31 20.11 -15.46
C LYS A 64 -14.40 19.13 -15.01
N ARG A 65 -14.43 18.81 -13.73
CA ARG A 65 -15.41 17.92 -13.12
C ARG A 65 -16.51 18.71 -12.43
N GLU A 66 -16.69 20.00 -12.72
CA GLU A 66 -17.73 20.87 -12.15
C GLU A 66 -17.94 20.62 -10.64
N VAL A 67 -16.84 20.55 -9.89
CA VAL A 67 -16.84 20.31 -8.44
C VAL A 67 -16.55 21.61 -7.72
N GLU A 68 -17.55 22.15 -7.04
CA GLU A 68 -17.41 23.36 -6.25
C GLU A 68 -16.92 23.03 -4.84
N VAL A 69 -15.61 23.17 -4.62
CA VAL A 69 -14.98 22.95 -3.31
C VAL A 69 -14.02 24.08 -2.95
N ASN A 70 -14.08 24.49 -1.68
CA ASN A 70 -13.19 25.47 -1.12
C ASN A 70 -11.82 24.85 -0.85
N TYR A 71 -10.78 25.50 -1.36
CA TYR A 71 -9.41 25.07 -1.18
C TYR A 71 -8.82 25.62 0.13
N LYS A 72 -8.17 24.77 0.94
CA LYS A 72 -7.43 25.22 2.13
C LYS A 72 -6.11 24.48 2.29
N GLU A 73 -5.04 25.20 2.61
CA GLU A 73 -3.76 24.57 2.99
C GLU A 73 -3.79 24.16 4.47
N SER A 74 -3.23 22.99 4.78
CA SER A 74 -3.21 22.45 6.14
C SER A 74 -1.91 21.69 6.42
N TYR A 75 -1.20 22.08 7.48
CA TYR A 75 0.04 21.42 7.92
C TYR A 75 -0.20 20.06 8.58
N LEU A 76 -1.39 19.83 9.15
CA LEU A 76 -1.77 18.53 9.71
C LEU A 76 -1.77 17.45 8.64
N TYR A 77 -1.41 16.22 8.99
CA TYR A 77 -1.36 15.09 8.07
C TYR A 77 -2.71 14.89 7.36
N VAL A 78 -2.80 15.43 6.15
CA VAL A 78 -3.91 15.30 5.24
C VAL A 78 -3.79 13.91 4.60
N LYS A 79 -4.47 12.90 5.15
CA LYS A 79 -4.67 11.63 4.42
C LYS A 79 -5.41 11.92 3.12
N PHE A 80 -5.31 11.00 2.18
CA PHE A 80 -5.89 11.04 0.83
C PHE A 80 -7.43 11.23 0.76
N TRP A 81 -8.11 11.36 1.90
CA TRP A 81 -9.56 11.54 2.05
C TRP A 81 -9.94 12.89 2.68
N ASN A 82 -9.08 13.90 2.65
CA ASN A 82 -9.31 15.13 3.41
C ASN A 82 -10.28 16.10 2.72
N TYR A 83 -11.43 15.57 2.34
CA TYR A 83 -12.58 16.32 1.91
C TYR A 83 -13.57 16.43 3.07
N TYR A 84 -13.74 17.63 3.62
CA TYR A 84 -14.73 17.88 4.65
C TYR A 84 -16.09 18.18 4.01
N LYS A 85 -16.85 17.10 3.74
CA LYS A 85 -18.13 17.14 3.01
C LYS A 85 -19.09 18.23 3.49
N LYS A 86 -19.22 18.43 4.82
CA LYS A 86 -20.15 19.43 5.38
C LYS A 86 -19.80 20.89 5.06
N LYS A 87 -18.52 21.24 4.88
CA LYS A 87 -18.09 22.62 4.53
C LYS A 87 -17.56 22.72 3.10
N LYS A 88 -17.65 21.63 2.34
CA LYS A 88 -17.04 21.49 1.01
C LYS A 88 -15.58 21.93 0.95
N ILE A 89 -14.78 21.56 1.96
CA ILE A 89 -13.37 21.98 2.03
C ILE A 89 -12.47 20.84 1.56
N HIS A 90 -11.71 21.09 0.51
CA HIS A 90 -10.60 20.25 0.08
C HIS A 90 -9.29 20.79 0.66
N LYS A 91 -8.60 19.94 1.44
CA LYS A 91 -7.33 20.33 2.07
C LYS A 91 -6.15 19.69 1.35
N LEU A 92 -5.12 20.48 1.05
CA LEU A 92 -3.80 19.98 0.64
C LEU A 92 -2.73 20.40 1.65
N ARG A 93 -1.64 19.64 1.72
CA ARG A 93 -0.46 20.03 2.50
C ARG A 93 0.25 21.19 1.77
N PRO A 94 0.82 22.17 2.48
CA PRO A 94 1.48 23.33 1.87
C PRO A 94 2.54 22.94 0.83
N TRP A 95 3.31 21.88 1.07
CA TRP A 95 4.30 21.40 0.10
C TRP A 95 3.70 20.63 -1.08
N THR A 96 2.53 19.99 -0.92
CA THR A 96 1.79 19.38 -2.05
C THR A 96 1.16 20.48 -2.90
N ALA A 97 0.64 21.53 -2.26
CA ALA A 97 0.01 22.69 -2.87
C ALA A 97 0.97 23.50 -3.77
N SER A 98 2.12 23.88 -3.21
CA SER A 98 3.01 24.89 -3.77
C SER A 98 4.08 24.35 -4.72
N LYS A 99 4.47 23.07 -4.60
CA LYS A 99 5.62 22.54 -5.34
C LYS A 99 5.23 22.02 -6.72
N LYS A 100 6.04 22.37 -7.72
CA LYS A 100 6.04 21.79 -9.07
C LYS A 100 6.89 20.50 -9.13
N SER A 101 6.42 19.43 -8.50
CA SER A 101 7.08 18.11 -8.50
C SER A 101 6.12 17.03 -8.98
N ILE A 102 6.63 16.06 -9.73
CA ILE A 102 5.85 14.91 -10.20
C ILE A 102 5.16 14.17 -9.05
N TRP A 103 5.83 14.05 -7.89
CA TRP A 103 5.23 13.46 -6.70
C TRP A 103 4.06 14.27 -6.15
N THR A 104 4.19 15.59 -6.12
CA THR A 104 3.15 16.47 -5.61
C THR A 104 1.97 16.56 -6.57
N LEU A 105 2.21 16.51 -7.88
CA LEU A 105 1.16 16.40 -8.89
C LEU A 105 0.42 15.07 -8.81
N MET A 106 1.12 13.96 -8.64
CA MET A 106 0.50 12.65 -8.41
C MET A 106 -0.32 12.65 -7.10
N ASP A 107 0.21 13.14 -5.98
CA ASP A 107 -0.53 13.20 -4.71
C ASP A 107 -1.77 14.12 -4.80
N ALA A 108 -1.61 15.31 -5.40
CA ALA A 108 -2.69 16.25 -5.62
C ALA A 108 -3.80 15.69 -6.52
N SER A 109 -3.44 15.06 -7.63
CA SER A 109 -4.42 14.48 -8.57
C SER A 109 -5.19 13.30 -7.98
N GLN A 110 -4.54 12.45 -7.16
CA GLN A 110 -5.22 11.41 -6.39
C GLN A 110 -6.26 12.01 -5.44
N GLN A 111 -5.85 13.01 -4.65
CA GLN A 111 -6.73 13.65 -3.66
C GLN A 111 -7.88 14.42 -4.31
N ALA A 112 -7.62 15.10 -5.43
CA ALA A 112 -8.64 15.77 -6.23
C ALA A 112 -9.66 14.78 -6.76
N TYR A 113 -9.23 13.70 -7.43
CA TYR A 113 -10.14 12.68 -7.95
C TYR A 113 -11.01 12.03 -6.86
N VAL A 114 -10.41 11.66 -5.72
CA VAL A 114 -11.17 11.08 -4.60
C VAL A 114 -12.21 12.09 -4.07
N THR A 115 -11.83 13.36 -3.95
CA THR A 115 -12.76 14.42 -3.54
C THR A 115 -13.93 14.57 -4.52
N THR A 116 -13.65 14.55 -5.83
CA THR A 116 -14.68 14.59 -6.88
C THR A 116 -15.67 13.43 -6.75
N VAL A 117 -15.18 12.21 -6.54
CA VAL A 117 -16.02 11.02 -6.38
C VAL A 117 -16.92 11.12 -5.14
N ILE A 118 -16.41 11.65 -4.03
CA ILE A 118 -17.20 11.84 -2.80
C ILE A 118 -18.27 12.91 -3.00
N GLU A 119 -17.93 14.05 -3.60
CA GLU A 119 -18.86 15.16 -3.76
C GLU A 119 -19.98 14.81 -4.75
N ARG A 120 -19.63 14.17 -5.88
CA ARG A 120 -20.60 13.70 -6.88
C ARG A 120 -21.33 12.42 -6.48
N ASN A 121 -21.01 11.84 -5.32
CA ASN A 121 -21.60 10.60 -4.81
C ASN A 121 -21.59 9.45 -5.84
N GLU A 122 -20.48 9.29 -6.56
CA GLU A 122 -20.36 8.28 -7.63
C GLU A 122 -20.28 6.87 -7.03
N LYS A 123 -21.43 6.23 -6.78
CA LYS A 123 -21.56 4.99 -6.00
C LYS A 123 -20.59 3.87 -6.42
N LYS A 124 -20.43 3.63 -7.72
CA LYS A 124 -19.55 2.58 -8.25
C LYS A 124 -18.07 2.86 -7.94
N GLN A 125 -17.65 4.10 -8.04
CA GLN A 125 -16.29 4.56 -7.76
C GLN A 125 -16.04 4.58 -6.25
N LEU A 126 -17.02 5.04 -5.46
CA LEU A 126 -16.98 4.94 -3.99
C LEU A 126 -16.80 3.49 -3.54
N TRP A 127 -17.47 2.54 -4.21
CA TRP A 127 -17.30 1.12 -3.94
C TRP A 127 -15.85 0.66 -4.14
N GLY A 128 -15.24 0.96 -5.28
CA GLY A 128 -13.86 0.55 -5.55
C GLY A 128 -12.81 1.24 -4.66
N ILE A 129 -13.03 2.50 -4.26
CA ILE A 129 -12.04 3.28 -3.49
C ILE A 129 -12.16 3.01 -1.98
N PHE A 130 -13.39 2.82 -1.47
CA PHE A 130 -13.67 2.70 -0.02
C PHE A 130 -14.15 1.31 0.37
N TRP A 131 -15.26 0.86 -0.22
CA TRP A 131 -15.98 -0.33 0.26
C TRP A 131 -15.24 -1.63 -0.02
N ALA A 132 -14.72 -1.82 -1.23
CA ALA A 132 -13.94 -3.02 -1.56
C ALA A 132 -12.69 -3.15 -0.67
N PRO A 133 -11.83 -2.12 -0.51
CA PRO A 133 -10.74 -2.16 0.45
C PRO A 133 -11.19 -2.44 1.89
N LEU A 134 -12.30 -1.85 2.35
CA LEU A 134 -12.82 -2.06 3.69
C LEU A 134 -13.28 -3.52 3.89
N ILE A 135 -14.03 -4.08 2.94
CA ILE A 135 -14.48 -5.47 2.97
C ILE A 135 -13.28 -6.41 2.99
N THR A 136 -12.27 -6.16 2.15
CA THR A 136 -11.03 -6.96 2.16
C THR A 136 -10.40 -6.98 3.54
N VAL A 137 -10.25 -5.82 4.20
CA VAL A 137 -9.69 -5.71 5.55
C VAL A 137 -10.56 -6.45 6.58
N ILE A 138 -11.89 -6.30 6.52
CA ILE A 138 -12.82 -7.01 7.42
C ILE A 138 -12.66 -8.52 7.28
N VAL A 139 -12.61 -9.05 6.05
CA VAL A 139 -12.38 -10.48 5.80
C VAL A 139 -11.04 -10.93 6.41
N GLY A 140 -9.99 -10.12 6.31
CA GLY A 140 -8.71 -10.39 6.96
C GLY A 140 -8.81 -10.50 8.48
N TYR A 141 -9.55 -9.60 9.13
CA TYR A 141 -9.78 -9.66 10.58
C TYR A 141 -10.66 -10.85 11.00
N VAL A 142 -11.68 -11.20 10.20
CA VAL A 142 -12.50 -12.40 10.45
C VAL A 142 -11.63 -13.66 10.38
N LEU A 143 -10.79 -13.79 9.35
CA LEU A 143 -9.85 -14.90 9.22
C LEU A 143 -8.85 -14.94 10.39
N CYS A 144 -8.33 -13.79 10.80
CA CYS A 144 -7.49 -13.67 11.99
C CYS A 144 -8.19 -14.22 13.25
N GLY A 145 -9.44 -13.80 13.48
CA GLY A 145 -10.25 -14.30 14.59
C GLY A 145 -10.47 -15.82 14.53
N VAL A 146 -10.79 -16.35 13.34
CA VAL A 146 -10.94 -17.80 13.14
C VAL A 146 -9.65 -18.54 13.49
N PHE A 147 -8.49 -18.09 13.00
CA PHE A 147 -7.22 -18.74 13.30
C PHE A 147 -6.84 -18.68 14.79
N LEU A 148 -7.16 -17.58 15.47
CA LEU A 148 -6.97 -17.48 16.93
C LEU A 148 -7.91 -18.42 17.70
N VAL A 149 -9.16 -18.57 17.28
CA VAL A 149 -10.10 -19.53 17.91
C VAL A 149 -9.62 -20.97 17.71
N VAL A 150 -9.18 -21.33 16.50
CA VAL A 150 -8.65 -22.65 16.19
C VAL A 150 -7.39 -22.95 17.00
N ASP A 151 -6.48 -21.98 17.19
CA ASP A 151 -5.32 -22.10 18.07
C ASP A 151 -5.77 -22.52 19.49
N THR A 152 -6.73 -21.80 20.07
CA THR A 152 -7.21 -22.08 21.44
C THR A 152 -7.93 -23.42 21.58
N GLN A 153 -8.67 -23.88 20.57
CA GLN A 153 -9.34 -25.19 20.60
C GLN A 153 -8.35 -26.34 20.42
N THR A 154 -7.36 -26.17 19.55
CA THR A 154 -6.29 -27.15 19.35
C THR A 154 -5.52 -27.37 20.65
N LEU A 155 -5.18 -26.30 21.37
CA LEU A 155 -4.47 -26.39 22.64
C LEU A 155 -5.28 -27.07 23.76
N LYS A 156 -6.61 -26.91 23.76
CA LYS A 156 -7.50 -27.60 24.72
C LYS A 156 -7.63 -29.08 24.44
N ASN A 157 -7.70 -29.48 23.17
CA ASN A 157 -7.95 -30.87 22.78
C ASN A 157 -6.73 -31.78 22.92
N PHE A 158 -5.52 -31.23 22.91
CA PHE A 158 -4.29 -32.02 22.92
C PHE A 158 -3.66 -32.23 24.30
N GLU A 159 -4.31 -31.83 25.41
CA GLU A 159 -3.74 -31.84 26.79
C GLU A 159 -2.28 -31.37 26.86
N THR A 160 -1.87 -30.54 25.90
CA THR A 160 -0.47 -30.17 25.70
C THR A 160 -0.22 -28.99 26.61
N LEU A 161 0.30 -29.31 27.79
CA LEU A 161 0.89 -28.36 28.70
C LEU A 161 1.86 -27.45 27.94
N LYS A 162 1.44 -26.19 27.77
CA LYS A 162 2.23 -25.00 27.38
C LYS A 162 2.68 -24.96 25.92
N GLY A 163 1.88 -24.31 25.08
CA GLY A 163 2.39 -23.70 23.84
C GLY A 163 1.36 -22.82 23.17
N VAL A 164 1.80 -21.80 22.44
CA VAL A 164 1.00 -21.15 21.40
C VAL A 164 1.24 -21.96 20.13
N ASN A 165 0.21 -22.35 19.36
CA ASN A 165 0.44 -22.94 18.05
C ASN A 165 0.87 -21.84 17.08
N TRP A 166 2.18 -21.70 16.97
CA TRP A 166 2.87 -20.68 16.18
C TRP A 166 2.43 -20.67 14.71
N THR A 167 1.98 -21.79 14.15
CA THR A 167 1.44 -21.87 12.80
C THR A 167 0.12 -21.09 12.68
N TRP A 168 -0.82 -21.32 13.59
CA TRP A 168 -2.11 -20.61 13.60
C TRP A 168 -1.93 -19.12 13.92
N MET A 169 -1.05 -18.80 14.87
CA MET A 169 -0.66 -17.41 15.16
C MET A 169 -0.02 -16.73 13.93
N GLY A 170 0.82 -17.44 13.19
CA GLY A 170 1.41 -16.97 11.94
C GLY A 170 0.38 -16.67 10.87
N LEU A 171 -0.58 -17.58 10.67
CA LEU A 171 -1.70 -17.41 9.74
C LEU A 171 -2.62 -16.25 10.15
N ALA A 172 -2.88 -16.08 11.45
CA ALA A 172 -3.64 -14.96 11.99
C ALA A 172 -3.00 -13.62 11.61
N ILE A 173 -1.71 -13.43 11.90
CA ILE A 173 -1.00 -12.19 11.57
C ILE A 173 -0.88 -12.01 10.04
N ALA A 174 -0.59 -13.08 9.30
CA ALA A 174 -0.49 -13.04 7.84
C ALA A 174 -1.80 -12.60 7.18
N SER A 175 -2.95 -13.05 7.68
CA SER A 175 -4.27 -12.69 7.14
C SER A 175 -4.57 -11.19 7.27
N VAL A 176 -4.21 -10.57 8.40
CA VAL A 176 -4.36 -9.12 8.61
C VAL A 176 -3.47 -8.36 7.64
N ILE A 177 -2.18 -8.69 7.57
CA ILE A 177 -1.23 -7.99 6.69
C ILE A 177 -1.64 -8.15 5.22
N PHE A 178 -2.00 -9.37 4.79
CA PHE A 178 -2.44 -9.64 3.42
C PHE A 178 -3.61 -8.76 3.03
N SER A 179 -4.63 -8.73 3.90
CA SER A 179 -5.84 -7.97 3.63
C SER A 179 -5.58 -6.48 3.49
N HIS A 180 -4.70 -5.92 4.35
CA HIS A 180 -4.30 -4.52 4.27
C HIS A 180 -3.52 -4.21 2.99
N SER A 181 -2.58 -5.07 2.60
CA SER A 181 -1.81 -4.91 1.36
C SER A 181 -2.68 -5.01 0.11
N ILE A 182 -3.62 -5.96 0.06
CA ILE A 182 -4.59 -6.07 -1.04
C ILE A 182 -5.51 -4.83 -1.07
N ALA A 183 -6.02 -4.42 0.08
CA ALA A 183 -6.90 -3.26 0.18
C ALA A 183 -6.22 -1.98 -0.35
N ASP A 184 -4.93 -1.77 0.00
CA ASP A 184 -4.15 -0.66 -0.53
C ASP A 184 -3.86 -0.82 -2.02
N PHE A 185 -3.57 -2.03 -2.51
CA PHE A 185 -3.40 -2.30 -3.94
C PHE A 185 -4.66 -1.99 -4.75
N ILE A 186 -5.82 -2.54 -4.35
CA ILE A 186 -7.13 -2.31 -4.99
C ILE A 186 -7.39 -0.81 -5.09
N ARG A 187 -7.15 -0.09 -4.00
CA ARG A 187 -7.37 1.36 -3.92
C ARG A 187 -6.45 2.12 -4.89
N ILE A 188 -5.13 1.86 -4.83
CA ILE A 188 -4.15 2.55 -5.68
C ILE A 188 -4.45 2.30 -7.15
N VAL A 189 -4.72 1.04 -7.55
CA VAL A 189 -5.04 0.70 -8.94
C VAL A 189 -6.33 1.34 -9.40
N THR A 190 -7.37 1.36 -8.56
CA THR A 190 -8.64 2.00 -8.88
C THR A 190 -8.48 3.50 -9.11
N VAL A 191 -7.74 4.18 -8.23
CA VAL A 191 -7.45 5.61 -8.38
C VAL A 191 -6.55 5.86 -9.59
N TRP A 192 -5.49 5.07 -9.77
CA TRP A 192 -4.54 5.18 -10.86
C TRP A 192 -5.22 5.15 -12.24
N ARG A 193 -6.07 4.13 -12.47
CA ARG A 193 -6.81 3.96 -13.74
C ARG A 193 -7.71 5.15 -14.07
N LYS A 194 -8.12 5.93 -13.08
CA LYS A 194 -9.05 7.05 -13.24
C LYS A 194 -8.36 8.41 -13.26
N VAL A 195 -7.23 8.52 -12.57
CA VAL A 195 -6.39 9.73 -12.53
C VAL A 195 -5.57 9.89 -13.80
N MET A 196 -5.01 8.80 -14.37
CA MET A 196 -4.17 8.94 -15.57
C MET A 196 -4.86 9.59 -16.78
N PRO A 197 -6.12 9.23 -17.12
CA PRO A 197 -6.85 9.95 -18.17
C PRO A 197 -7.00 11.45 -17.88
N LEU A 198 -7.31 11.82 -16.64
CA LEU A 198 -7.42 13.23 -16.24
C LEU A 198 -6.10 13.98 -16.39
N LEU A 199 -4.98 13.34 -16.03
CA LEU A 199 -3.66 13.93 -16.19
C LEU A 199 -3.26 14.12 -17.65
N LYS A 200 -3.62 13.18 -18.54
CA LYS A 200 -3.38 13.31 -19.99
C LYS A 200 -4.06 14.56 -20.56
N GLU A 201 -5.23 14.90 -20.04
CA GLU A 201 -6.02 16.05 -20.48
C GLU A 201 -5.53 17.38 -19.91
N THR A 202 -4.63 17.37 -18.93
CA THR A 202 -4.11 18.59 -18.27
C THR A 202 -2.95 19.26 -19.00
N GLY A 203 -2.50 18.72 -20.13
CA GLY A 203 -1.40 19.28 -20.92
C GLY A 203 0.01 18.97 -20.40
N LEU A 204 0.13 18.03 -19.46
CA LEU A 204 1.44 17.50 -19.02
C LEU A 204 2.17 16.83 -20.19
N THR A 205 3.50 16.95 -20.21
CA THR A 205 4.32 16.30 -21.23
C THR A 205 4.29 14.78 -21.08
N ASP A 206 4.53 14.06 -22.18
CA ASP A 206 4.60 12.59 -22.18
C ASP A 206 5.62 12.03 -21.18
N LYS A 207 6.73 12.74 -20.97
CA LYS A 207 7.77 12.35 -20.00
C LYS A 207 7.24 12.44 -18.56
N GLU A 208 6.51 13.49 -18.24
CA GLU A 208 5.89 13.65 -16.91
C GLU A 208 4.82 12.57 -16.70
N LEU A 209 3.96 12.34 -17.69
CA LEU A 209 2.92 11.31 -17.64
C LEU A 209 3.51 9.91 -17.45
N LYS A 210 4.57 9.55 -18.19
CA LYS A 210 5.30 8.28 -18.01
C LYS A 210 5.89 8.15 -16.60
N THR A 211 6.43 9.24 -16.06
CA THR A 211 7.01 9.25 -14.71
C THR A 211 5.94 9.10 -13.63
N ILE A 212 4.81 9.81 -13.75
CA ILE A 212 3.66 9.65 -12.85
C ILE A 212 3.15 8.21 -12.89
N ASN A 213 3.00 7.66 -14.10
CA ASN A 213 2.57 6.28 -14.31
C ASN A 213 3.52 5.27 -13.63
N ALA A 214 4.83 5.47 -13.78
CA ALA A 214 5.84 4.65 -13.13
C ALA A 214 5.76 4.75 -11.60
N ILE A 215 5.51 5.93 -11.03
CA ILE A 215 5.34 6.10 -9.59
C ILE A 215 4.10 5.36 -9.08
N PHE A 216 2.97 5.45 -9.79
CA PHE A 216 1.75 4.69 -9.46
C PHE A 216 1.99 3.18 -9.49
N PHE A 217 2.64 2.69 -10.55
CA PHE A 217 3.01 1.28 -10.67
C PHE A 217 3.89 0.85 -9.50
N LEU A 218 4.94 1.62 -9.20
CA LEU A 218 5.89 1.30 -8.14
C LEU A 218 5.24 1.32 -6.75
N ARG A 219 4.32 2.26 -6.47
CA ARG A 219 3.52 2.25 -5.23
C ARG A 219 2.62 1.03 -5.12
N SER A 220 2.02 0.59 -6.23
CA SER A 220 1.21 -0.62 -6.28
C SER A 220 2.08 -1.86 -5.98
N LEU A 221 3.26 -1.92 -6.60
CA LEU A 221 4.25 -2.99 -6.40
C LEU A 221 4.72 -3.06 -4.95
N LEU A 222 5.05 -1.91 -4.34
CA LEU A 222 5.45 -1.83 -2.93
C LEU A 222 4.37 -2.32 -1.96
N SER A 223 3.09 -2.08 -2.27
CA SER A 223 1.97 -2.55 -1.45
C SER A 223 1.87 -4.08 -1.44
N ILE A 224 2.21 -4.72 -2.57
CA ILE A 224 2.29 -6.18 -2.70
C ILE A 224 3.57 -6.71 -2.04
N ILE A 225 4.70 -6.02 -2.23
CA ILE A 225 6.00 -6.44 -1.68
C ILE A 225 6.03 -6.34 -0.15
N SER A 226 5.41 -5.31 0.43
CA SER A 226 5.34 -5.16 1.89
C SER A 226 4.65 -6.37 2.54
N TYR A 227 3.65 -6.96 1.86
CA TYR A 227 3.03 -8.22 2.28
C TYR A 227 4.06 -9.35 2.33
N PHE A 228 4.77 -9.61 1.23
CA PHE A 228 5.75 -10.69 1.17
C PHE A 228 6.90 -10.54 2.18
N LEU A 229 7.38 -9.31 2.39
CA LEU A 229 8.44 -9.03 3.38
C LEU A 229 7.97 -9.29 4.81
N THR A 230 6.73 -8.95 5.14
CA THR A 230 6.22 -9.09 6.51
C THR A 230 5.84 -10.54 6.79
N VAL A 231 5.22 -11.24 5.83
CA VAL A 231 4.95 -12.68 5.93
C VAL A 231 6.24 -13.48 6.05
N LYS A 232 7.28 -13.18 5.27
CA LYS A 232 8.59 -13.84 5.39
C LYS A 232 9.22 -13.63 6.77
N LYS A 233 9.19 -12.42 7.32
CA LYS A 233 9.73 -12.15 8.68
C LYS A 233 9.01 -12.96 9.74
N ILE A 234 7.69 -13.12 9.61
CA ILE A 234 6.88 -13.94 10.50
C ILE A 234 7.28 -15.40 10.31
N PHE A 235 7.28 -15.92 9.07
CA PHE A 235 7.62 -17.31 8.77
C PHE A 235 9.02 -17.69 9.24
N VAL A 236 10.03 -16.83 9.01
CA VAL A 236 11.42 -17.01 9.47
C VAL A 236 11.51 -16.99 11.00
N LYS A 237 10.79 -16.08 11.68
CA LYS A 237 10.75 -16.09 13.15
C LYS A 237 10.07 -17.34 13.72
N LEU A 238 9.03 -17.83 13.06
CA LEU A 238 8.31 -19.04 13.48
C LEU A 238 9.17 -20.28 13.23
N SER A 239 9.85 -20.37 12.08
CA SER A 239 10.75 -21.49 11.77
C SER A 239 11.97 -21.51 12.71
N LEU A 240 12.56 -20.35 13.04
CA LEU A 240 13.65 -20.25 14.02
C LEU A 240 13.22 -20.62 15.43
N LYS A 241 12.01 -20.21 15.86
CA LYS A 241 11.48 -20.60 17.18
C LYS A 241 11.14 -22.09 17.24
N PHE A 242 10.57 -22.66 16.19
CA PHE A 242 10.29 -24.08 16.09
C PHE A 242 11.57 -24.91 16.13
N TYR A 243 12.61 -24.49 15.39
CA TYR A 243 13.93 -25.09 15.43
C TYR A 243 14.57 -25.05 16.83
N ASN A 244 14.52 -23.89 17.51
CA ASN A 244 15.02 -23.76 18.87
C ASN A 244 14.21 -24.58 19.90
N TRP A 245 12.92 -24.79 19.66
CA TRP A 245 12.08 -25.63 20.52
C TRP A 245 12.43 -27.12 20.37
N ILE A 246 12.68 -27.59 19.14
CA ILE A 246 13.10 -28.98 18.88
C ILE A 246 14.48 -29.28 19.48
N ILE A 247 15.41 -28.33 19.47
CA ILE A 247 16.78 -28.54 19.97
C ILE A 247 16.84 -28.58 21.51
N HIS A 248 15.84 -28.02 22.19
CA HIS A 248 15.79 -27.93 23.66
C HIS A 248 14.78 -28.90 24.31
N ILE A 249 14.27 -29.87 23.54
CA ILE A 249 13.58 -31.07 24.02
C ILE A 249 14.57 -32.23 23.92
#